data_AF-A0A094ETE1-F1
#
_entry.id   AF-A0A094ETE1-F1
#
_cell.length_a   1.000
_cell.length_b   1.000
_cell.length_c   1.000
_cell.angle_alpha   90.00
_cell.angle_beta   90.00
_cell.angle_gamma   90.00
#
_symmetry.space_group_name_H-M   'P 1'
#
loop_
_entity.id
_entity.type
_entity.pdbx_description
1 polymer ?
#
loop_
_entity_poly.entity_id
_entity_poly.type
_entity_poly.pdbx_seq_one_letter_code
_entity_poly.pdbx_strand_id
1 'polypeptide(L)'
;MQCLGSNSSWADDKVPMPLNEGQFQAIHDLFNFSWFKRLWVRQEIGLANEEAIIMCGNDVIDWWRFGNAIFCICWKPRNYSKAGELTSRLLFLYDLVRDRFRLGGIGYAELLRNQAKLKCADPRDRVFAVLSMCREDEMGGNIKVDYSKTVEQVYRDFTLKQIMHMHSLEILSSCALNSEGGLGQLPSWVPDWRRPVLPKRLHGHHACGNSQANVKYDGERTLSVTGVKVASVSQMEAISQFRASDGSFTNKTIVNCIERCVRFWDNSKERTASQGYNGLAPIETKVKDLICVLLGCQTLMVLRPTEDGTFALVGECYCDGIMDGAPLLGAPPNGFEFAWNNEGSGEPVAAYIDRQSGMVHIEDPRLVGTALLPSSHIEPPGNKETNLVSI
;
A
#
# COMPACT_ATOMS: atom_id res chain seq x y z
N MET A 1 17.92 28.92 -29.24
CA MET A 1 16.65 28.22 -28.91
C MET A 1 15.50 29.17 -29.22
N GLN A 2 14.74 28.93 -30.29
CA GLN A 2 13.49 29.66 -30.52
C GLN A 2 12.42 29.09 -29.57
N CYS A 3 11.68 29.96 -28.87
CA CYS A 3 10.49 29.57 -28.12
C CYS A 3 9.56 28.76 -29.03
N LEU A 4 9.22 27.54 -28.62
CA LEU A 4 8.10 26.80 -29.19
C LEU A 4 6.86 27.70 -29.05
N GLY A 5 6.21 27.98 -30.18
CA GLY A 5 5.31 29.11 -30.38
C GLY A 5 4.07 29.15 -29.48
N SER A 6 3.32 30.24 -29.65
CA SER A 6 2.07 30.68 -29.00
C SER A 6 0.87 29.72 -29.12
N ASN A 7 1.09 28.41 -29.17
CA ASN A 7 0.05 27.40 -29.30
C ASN A 7 -0.42 26.94 -27.92
N SER A 8 -1.61 27.39 -27.52
CA SER A 8 -2.29 27.02 -26.26
C SER A 8 -2.62 25.52 -26.14
N SER A 9 -2.50 24.76 -27.24
CA SER A 9 -2.81 23.33 -27.31
C SER A 9 -1.84 22.43 -26.54
N TRP A 10 -0.70 22.93 -26.08
CA TRP A 10 0.22 22.16 -25.24
C TRP A 10 -0.40 21.77 -23.90
N ALA A 11 -1.23 22.65 -23.32
CA ALA A 11 -1.94 22.40 -22.06
C ALA A 11 -3.25 21.60 -22.21
N ASP A 12 -3.75 21.43 -23.44
CA ASP A 12 -4.99 20.70 -23.71
C ASP A 12 -4.74 19.18 -23.69
N ASP A 13 -5.36 18.46 -22.75
CA ASP A 13 -5.21 17.02 -22.57
C ASP A 13 -5.88 16.18 -23.68
N LYS A 14 -6.69 16.79 -24.55
CA LYS A 14 -7.34 16.11 -25.69
C LYS A 14 -6.56 16.22 -26.98
N VAL A 15 -5.62 17.16 -27.06
CA VAL A 15 -4.80 17.34 -28.27
C VAL A 15 -3.63 16.35 -28.23
N PRO A 16 -3.47 15.47 -29.24
CA PRO A 16 -2.34 14.56 -29.31
C PRO A 16 -1.01 15.32 -29.32
N MET A 17 0.03 14.70 -28.78
CA MET A 17 1.35 15.31 -28.86
C MET A 17 1.81 15.42 -30.32
N PRO A 18 2.49 16.52 -30.71
CA PRO A 18 2.99 16.72 -32.07
C PRO A 18 4.27 15.91 -32.33
N LEU A 19 4.28 14.63 -31.92
CA LEU A 19 5.36 13.69 -32.12
C LEU A 19 4.96 12.63 -33.15
N ASN A 20 5.88 12.29 -34.03
CA ASN A 20 5.69 11.18 -34.97
C ASN A 20 6.06 9.82 -34.34
N GLU A 21 5.76 8.74 -35.06
CA GLU A 21 6.00 7.36 -34.60
C GLU A 21 7.48 7.09 -34.27
N GLY A 22 8.40 7.59 -35.09
CA GLY A 22 9.85 7.44 -34.83
C GLY A 22 10.31 8.15 -33.56
N GLN A 23 9.76 9.33 -33.27
CA GLN A 23 10.04 10.07 -32.03
C GLN A 23 9.48 9.34 -30.81
N PHE A 24 8.27 8.76 -30.90
CA PHE A 24 7.74 7.93 -29.83
C PHE A 24 8.55 6.65 -29.61
N GLN A 25 9.06 6.02 -30.68
CA GLN A 25 9.95 4.87 -30.57
C GLN A 25 11.27 5.27 -29.89
N ALA A 26 11.87 6.41 -30.24
CA ALA A 26 13.07 6.91 -29.55
C ALA A 26 12.85 7.17 -28.06
N ILE A 27 11.70 7.75 -27.68
CA ILE A 27 11.30 7.93 -26.27
C ILE A 27 11.15 6.57 -25.58
N HIS A 28 10.48 5.62 -26.23
CA HIS A 28 10.33 4.27 -25.72
C HIS A 28 11.68 3.57 -25.47
N ASP A 29 12.64 3.75 -26.38
CA ASP A 29 13.97 3.15 -26.28
C ASP A 29 14.81 3.81 -25.16
N LEU A 30 14.77 5.14 -25.07
CA LEU A 30 15.38 5.92 -23.97
C LEU A 30 14.88 5.41 -22.61
N PHE A 31 13.56 5.27 -22.46
CA PHE A 31 12.97 4.78 -21.22
C PHE A 31 13.35 3.33 -20.92
N ASN A 32 13.72 2.55 -21.93
CA ASN A 32 14.16 1.17 -21.75
C ASN A 32 15.64 1.01 -21.36
N PHE A 33 16.40 2.10 -21.25
CA PHE A 33 17.76 2.04 -20.74
C PHE A 33 17.84 1.42 -19.34
N SER A 34 18.96 0.72 -19.11
CA SER A 34 19.25 -0.01 -17.89
C SER A 34 19.26 0.90 -16.66
N TRP A 35 19.71 2.15 -16.81
CA TRP A 35 19.76 3.12 -15.72
C TRP A 35 18.40 3.30 -15.04
N PHE A 36 17.36 3.57 -15.81
CA PHE A 36 15.97 3.72 -15.33
C PHE A 36 15.35 2.42 -14.77
N LYS A 37 16.06 1.29 -14.84
CA LYS A 37 15.60 -0.01 -14.31
C LYS A 37 16.26 -0.34 -12.98
N ARG A 38 17.29 0.39 -12.55
CA ARG A 38 18.03 0.14 -11.30
C ARG A 38 17.23 0.63 -10.10
N LEU A 39 17.36 -0.08 -8.97
CA LEU A 39 16.76 0.33 -7.69
C LEU A 39 17.29 1.69 -7.22
N TRP A 40 18.62 1.82 -7.17
CA TRP A 40 19.34 2.98 -6.65
C TRP A 40 19.06 4.29 -7.39
N VAL A 41 18.46 4.24 -8.60
CA VAL A 41 18.04 5.44 -9.33
C VAL A 41 17.10 6.33 -8.50
N ARG A 42 16.35 5.71 -7.58
CA ARG A 42 15.43 6.39 -6.66
C ARG A 42 16.17 7.34 -5.72
N GLN A 43 17.29 6.92 -5.15
CA GLN A 43 18.13 7.79 -4.34
C GLN A 43 18.94 8.76 -5.21
N GLU A 44 19.53 8.27 -6.31
CA GLU A 44 20.34 9.07 -7.24
C GLU A 44 19.59 10.33 -7.70
N ILE A 45 18.27 10.21 -7.92
CA ILE A 45 17.42 11.33 -8.31
C ILE A 45 16.67 11.97 -7.16
N GLY A 46 16.17 11.17 -6.21
CA GLY A 46 15.40 11.68 -5.07
C GLY A 46 16.20 12.62 -4.21
N LEU A 47 17.47 12.31 -3.96
CA LEU A 47 18.39 13.11 -3.14
C LEU A 47 19.24 14.09 -3.96
N ALA A 48 19.06 14.14 -5.28
CA ALA A 48 19.79 15.09 -6.11
C ALA A 48 19.35 16.52 -5.83
N ASN A 49 20.30 17.46 -5.96
CA ASN A 49 19.99 18.89 -5.93
C ASN A 49 19.15 19.32 -7.15
N GLU A 50 18.69 20.57 -7.15
CA GLU A 50 17.84 21.11 -8.21
C GLU A 50 18.53 21.16 -9.59
N GLU A 51 19.87 21.11 -9.61
CA GLU A 51 20.70 21.12 -10.82
C GLU A 51 20.88 19.73 -11.46
N ALA A 52 20.11 18.73 -11.01
CA ALA A 52 20.15 17.38 -11.58
C ALA A 52 19.89 17.39 -13.09
N ILE A 53 20.75 16.71 -13.85
CA ILE A 53 20.65 16.56 -15.31
C ILE A 53 20.57 15.09 -15.70
N ILE A 54 19.96 14.83 -16.86
CA ILE A 54 20.07 13.55 -17.57
C ILE A 54 20.97 13.76 -18.78
N MET A 55 21.94 12.86 -18.93
CA MET A 55 22.84 12.83 -20.07
C MET A 55 22.59 11.58 -20.91
N CYS A 56 22.46 11.75 -22.23
CA CYS A 56 22.33 10.66 -23.19
C CYS A 56 23.28 10.90 -24.36
N GLY A 57 24.46 10.26 -24.34
CA GLY A 57 25.53 10.58 -25.28
C GLY A 57 26.06 12.00 -25.02
N ASN A 58 25.95 12.88 -26.02
CA ASN A 58 26.34 14.29 -25.92
C ASN A 58 25.18 15.22 -25.57
N ASP A 59 23.95 14.70 -25.54
CA ASP A 59 22.76 15.49 -25.25
C ASP A 59 22.51 15.55 -23.74
N VAL A 60 22.06 16.72 -23.27
CA VAL A 60 21.80 17.00 -21.86
C VAL A 60 20.42 17.65 -21.71
N ILE A 61 19.67 17.21 -20.71
CA ILE A 61 18.39 17.80 -20.32
C ILE A 61 18.29 17.93 -18.80
N ASP A 62 17.74 19.04 -18.34
CA ASP A 62 17.45 19.27 -16.92
C ASP A 62 16.40 18.25 -16.42
N TRP A 63 16.58 17.71 -15.22
CA TRP A 63 15.65 16.74 -14.63
C TRP A 63 14.22 17.27 -14.56
N TRP A 64 14.05 18.55 -14.18
CA TRP A 64 12.74 19.20 -14.12
C TRP A 64 12.02 19.17 -15.48
N ARG A 65 12.73 19.48 -16.57
CA ARG A 65 12.18 19.44 -17.92
C ARG A 65 11.86 18.02 -18.35
N PHE A 66 12.72 17.06 -18.02
CA PHE A 66 12.46 15.64 -18.26
C PHE A 66 11.22 15.13 -17.51
N GLY A 67 11.06 15.52 -16.25
CA GLY A 67 9.88 15.17 -15.44
C GLY A 67 8.58 15.75 -16.00
N ASN A 68 8.59 17.02 -16.42
CA ASN A 68 7.44 17.63 -17.10
C ASN A 68 7.11 16.96 -18.42
N ALA A 69 8.12 16.56 -19.20
CA ALA A 69 7.91 15.78 -20.42
C ALA A 69 7.23 14.43 -20.10
N ILE A 70 7.69 13.70 -19.08
CA ILE A 70 7.04 12.45 -18.64
C ILE A 70 5.58 12.70 -18.27
N PHE A 71 5.31 13.75 -17.48
CA PHE A 71 3.95 14.13 -17.11
C PHE A 71 3.08 14.35 -18.35
N CYS A 72 3.52 15.19 -19.30
CA CYS A 72 2.77 15.44 -20.53
C CYS A 72 2.54 14.17 -21.37
N ILE A 73 3.55 13.30 -21.52
CA ILE A 73 3.43 12.06 -22.29
C ILE A 73 2.43 11.09 -21.63
N CYS A 74 2.36 11.06 -20.29
CA CYS A 74 1.43 10.20 -19.56
C CYS A 74 -0.04 10.57 -19.81
N TRP A 75 -0.35 11.87 -19.91
CA TRP A 75 -1.73 12.38 -19.87
C TRP A 75 -2.27 12.83 -21.23
N LYS A 76 -1.44 12.96 -22.27
CA LYS A 76 -1.90 13.32 -23.63
C LYS A 76 -2.12 12.07 -24.52
N PRO A 77 -3.03 12.14 -25.51
CA PRO A 77 -3.19 11.12 -26.53
C PRO A 77 -1.88 10.87 -27.29
N ARG A 78 -1.57 9.60 -27.49
CA ARG A 78 -0.34 9.13 -28.14
C ARG A 78 -0.71 8.42 -29.43
N ASN A 79 -0.39 9.05 -30.56
CA ASN A 79 -0.53 8.45 -31.89
C ASN A 79 0.66 7.50 -32.14
N TYR A 80 0.75 6.43 -31.36
CA TYR A 80 1.86 5.48 -31.38
C TYR A 80 1.33 4.05 -31.42
N SER A 81 1.78 3.27 -32.40
CA SER A 81 1.34 1.88 -32.62
C SER A 81 1.57 0.97 -31.41
N LYS A 82 2.65 1.21 -30.64
CA LYS A 82 2.98 0.48 -29.39
C LYS A 82 2.66 1.27 -28.12
N ALA A 83 1.62 2.11 -28.13
CA ALA A 83 1.23 2.92 -26.97
C ALA A 83 0.98 2.09 -25.69
N GLY A 84 0.55 0.84 -25.81
CA GLY A 84 0.37 -0.07 -24.67
C GLY A 84 1.68 -0.37 -23.93
N GLU A 85 2.72 -0.82 -24.65
CA GLU A 85 4.05 -1.12 -24.09
C GLU A 85 4.68 0.12 -23.45
N LEU A 86 4.58 1.26 -24.13
CA LEU A 86 5.07 2.54 -23.63
C LEU A 86 4.34 2.97 -22.35
N THR A 87 3.03 2.71 -22.23
CA THR A 87 2.25 3.06 -21.03
C THR A 87 2.79 2.37 -19.78
N SER A 88 3.05 1.07 -19.83
CA SER A 88 3.61 0.35 -18.67
C SER A 88 4.93 0.94 -18.23
N ARG A 89 5.79 1.31 -19.18
CA ARG A 89 7.09 1.89 -18.86
C ARG A 89 7.00 3.33 -18.32
N LEU A 90 6.12 4.13 -18.91
CA LEU A 90 5.84 5.50 -18.48
C LEU A 90 5.34 5.57 -17.05
N LEU A 91 4.45 4.67 -16.63
CA LEU A 91 3.94 4.66 -15.25
C LEU A 91 5.07 4.48 -14.22
N PHE A 92 6.07 3.63 -14.50
CA PHE A 92 7.24 3.50 -13.61
C PHE A 92 8.08 4.76 -13.51
N LEU A 93 8.28 5.45 -14.65
CA LEU A 93 9.04 6.69 -14.68
C LEU A 93 8.28 7.84 -14.06
N TYR A 94 6.96 7.86 -14.24
CA TYR A 94 6.07 8.79 -13.58
C TYR A 94 6.16 8.65 -12.06
N ASP A 95 6.19 7.41 -11.53
CA ASP A 95 6.43 7.19 -10.10
C ASP A 95 7.82 7.72 -9.68
N LEU A 96 8.88 7.55 -10.49
CA LEU A 96 10.22 8.11 -10.22
C LEU A 96 10.21 9.65 -10.12
N VAL A 97 9.51 10.31 -11.06
CA VAL A 97 9.36 11.76 -11.06
C VAL A 97 8.52 12.23 -9.88
N ARG A 98 7.38 11.57 -9.62
CA ARG A 98 6.47 11.91 -8.51
C ARG A 98 7.12 11.72 -7.15
N ASP A 99 7.82 10.61 -6.94
CA ASP A 99 8.38 10.28 -5.63
C ASP A 99 9.48 11.27 -5.22
N ARG A 100 10.17 11.94 -6.17
CA ARG A 100 11.06 13.06 -5.86
C ARG A 100 10.31 14.24 -5.21
N PHE A 101 9.12 14.57 -5.70
CA PHE A 101 8.29 15.64 -5.13
C PHE A 101 7.69 15.29 -3.77
N ARG A 102 7.65 14.00 -3.42
CA ARG A 102 7.13 13.49 -2.16
C ARG A 102 8.24 12.98 -1.24
N LEU A 103 9.51 13.28 -1.52
CA LEU A 103 10.62 12.88 -0.65
C LEU A 103 10.36 13.40 0.77
N GLY A 104 10.50 12.54 1.77
CA GLY A 104 10.18 12.91 3.16
C GLY A 104 8.68 12.95 3.50
N GLY A 105 7.80 12.68 2.54
CA GLY A 105 6.34 12.62 2.73
C GLY A 105 5.73 11.23 2.57
N ILE A 106 6.50 10.23 2.13
CA ILE A 106 6.03 8.86 1.89
C ILE A 106 6.56 7.92 2.98
N GLY A 107 5.71 7.04 3.52
CA GLY A 107 6.11 5.99 4.45
C GLY A 107 6.81 4.81 3.78
N TYR A 108 7.53 4.01 4.56
CA TYR A 108 8.33 2.87 4.09
C TYR A 108 7.52 1.83 3.32
N ALA A 109 6.34 1.49 3.82
CA ALA A 109 5.50 0.48 3.18
C ALA A 109 5.17 0.88 1.73
N GLU A 110 4.91 2.17 1.46
CA GLU A 110 4.65 2.66 0.10
C GLU A 110 5.93 2.75 -0.75
N LEU A 111 7.03 3.25 -0.19
CA LEU A 111 8.32 3.29 -0.91
C LEU A 111 8.77 1.89 -1.36
N LEU A 112 8.68 0.90 -0.45
CA LEU A 112 9.04 -0.50 -0.73
C LEU A 112 8.16 -1.11 -1.82
N ARG A 113 6.86 -0.75 -1.86
CA ARG A 113 5.96 -1.14 -2.96
C ARG A 113 6.33 -0.47 -4.28
N ASN A 114 6.57 0.83 -4.29
CA ASN A 114 6.87 1.61 -5.51
C ASN A 114 8.14 1.13 -6.24
N GLN A 115 9.07 0.52 -5.51
CA GLN A 115 10.34 0.03 -6.05
C GLN A 115 10.37 -1.48 -6.31
N ALA A 116 9.30 -2.21 -6.01
CA ALA A 116 9.30 -3.68 -6.05
C ALA A 116 9.75 -4.26 -7.41
N LYS A 117 9.41 -3.57 -8.51
CA LYS A 117 9.74 -3.97 -9.89
C LYS A 117 11.10 -3.46 -10.40
N LEU A 118 11.84 -2.69 -9.62
CA LEU A 118 13.18 -2.24 -10.00
C LEU A 118 14.19 -3.37 -9.84
N LYS A 119 15.19 -3.38 -10.71
CA LYS A 119 16.29 -4.35 -10.71
C LYS A 119 17.23 -4.05 -9.56
N CYS A 120 17.56 -5.10 -8.82
CA CYS A 120 18.36 -5.08 -7.63
C CYS A 120 19.28 -6.30 -7.63
N ALA A 121 20.59 -6.11 -7.52
CA ALA A 121 21.54 -7.23 -7.52
C ALA A 121 21.58 -7.91 -6.13
N ASP A 122 21.68 -7.11 -5.08
CA ASP A 122 21.60 -7.57 -3.69
C ASP A 122 20.18 -7.35 -3.16
N PRO A 123 19.43 -8.39 -2.75
CA PRO A 123 18.10 -8.22 -2.19
C PRO A 123 18.01 -7.25 -1.01
N ARG A 124 19.07 -7.14 -0.18
CA ARG A 124 19.09 -6.28 1.01
C ARG A 124 18.96 -4.81 0.67
N ASP A 125 19.43 -4.41 -0.52
CA ASP A 125 19.33 -3.03 -1.01
C ASP A 125 17.87 -2.58 -1.14
N ARG A 126 16.90 -3.50 -1.25
CA ARG A 126 15.49 -3.13 -1.22
C ARG A 126 15.11 -2.42 0.07
N VAL A 127 15.73 -2.75 1.20
CA VAL A 127 15.57 -1.98 2.44
C VAL A 127 16.53 -0.79 2.46
N PHE A 128 17.81 -1.02 2.18
CA PHE A 128 18.83 0.01 2.35
C PHE A 128 18.65 1.23 1.43
N ALA A 129 18.10 1.04 0.23
CA ALA A 129 17.89 2.11 -0.74
C ALA A 129 16.76 3.09 -0.33
N VAL A 130 15.93 2.77 0.66
CA VAL A 130 14.82 3.67 1.07
C VAL A 130 15.06 4.36 2.41
N LEU A 131 16.12 4.00 3.15
CA LEU A 131 16.32 4.43 4.54
C LEU A 131 16.36 5.95 4.76
N SER A 132 16.72 6.72 3.75
CA SER A 132 16.80 8.19 3.79
C SER A 132 15.74 8.88 2.94
N MET A 133 14.75 8.14 2.42
CA MET A 133 13.73 8.66 1.51
C MET A 133 12.35 8.78 2.15
N CYS A 134 12.15 8.12 3.30
CA CYS A 134 10.85 8.06 3.97
C CYS A 134 10.52 9.33 4.75
N ARG A 135 9.31 9.36 5.30
CA ARG A 135 8.84 10.38 6.25
C ARG A 135 9.71 10.40 7.52
N GLU A 136 9.92 11.60 8.06
CA GLU A 136 10.86 11.84 9.17
C GLU A 136 10.50 11.07 10.45
N ASP A 137 9.21 10.94 10.74
CA ASP A 137 8.70 10.15 11.88
C ASP A 137 9.04 8.67 11.78
N GLU A 138 9.13 8.07 10.58
CA GLU A 138 9.50 6.66 10.39
C GLU A 138 11.02 6.42 10.42
N MET A 139 11.84 7.47 10.25
CA MET A 139 13.31 7.35 10.21
C MET A 139 13.93 6.86 11.53
N GLY A 140 13.26 7.06 12.67
CA GLY A 140 13.74 6.52 13.96
C GLY A 140 13.75 4.98 13.99
N GLY A 141 12.93 4.35 13.14
CA GLY A 141 12.90 2.90 12.94
C GLY A 141 14.01 2.37 12.02
N ASN A 142 14.98 3.20 11.61
CA ASN A 142 16.03 2.80 10.67
C ASN A 142 16.99 1.78 11.25
N ILE A 143 17.27 0.74 10.47
CA ILE A 143 18.39 -0.16 10.76
C ILE A 143 19.70 0.44 10.23
N LYS A 144 20.83 0.01 10.79
CA LYS A 144 22.14 0.31 10.20
C LYS A 144 22.37 -0.62 9.01
N VAL A 145 22.95 -0.07 7.93
CA VAL A 145 23.35 -0.85 6.77
C VAL A 145 24.44 -1.83 7.20
N ASP A 146 24.18 -3.12 7.02
CA ASP A 146 25.07 -4.20 7.45
C ASP A 146 24.94 -5.38 6.49
N TYR A 147 25.89 -5.50 5.57
CA TYR A 147 25.94 -6.59 4.59
C TYR A 147 26.55 -7.89 5.17
N SER A 148 26.90 -7.94 6.46
CA SER A 148 27.23 -9.20 7.12
C SER A 148 26.00 -10.03 7.45
N LYS A 149 24.83 -9.39 7.56
CA LYS A 149 23.54 -10.04 7.80
C LYS A 149 22.98 -10.73 6.57
N THR A 150 22.24 -11.81 6.78
CA THR A 150 21.46 -12.45 5.73
C THR A 150 20.29 -11.57 5.29
N VAL A 151 19.70 -11.85 4.13
CA VAL A 151 18.50 -11.13 3.64
C VAL A 151 17.37 -11.23 4.66
N GLU A 152 17.20 -12.41 5.23
CA GLU A 152 16.16 -12.74 6.20
C GLU A 152 16.31 -11.92 7.48
N GLN A 153 17.54 -11.80 7.98
CA GLN A 153 17.85 -10.98 9.14
C GLN A 153 17.60 -9.51 8.85
N VAL A 154 18.06 -8.98 7.71
CA VAL A 154 17.82 -7.58 7.33
C VAL A 154 16.33 -7.29 7.26
N TYR A 155 15.55 -8.17 6.64
CA TYR A 155 14.13 -7.94 6.46
C TYR A 155 13.36 -8.00 7.77
N ARG A 156 13.61 -9.05 8.56
CA ARG A 156 12.99 -9.22 9.88
C ARG A 156 13.34 -8.07 10.81
N ASP A 157 14.63 -7.73 10.92
CA ASP A 157 15.10 -6.69 11.84
C ASP A 157 14.53 -5.32 11.46
N PHE A 158 14.41 -5.02 10.16
CA PHE A 158 13.74 -3.81 9.69
C PHE A 158 12.26 -3.80 10.05
N THR A 159 11.53 -4.88 9.75
CA THR A 159 10.11 -4.99 10.08
C THR A 159 9.84 -4.84 11.57
N LEU A 160 10.58 -5.55 12.42
CA LEU A 160 10.46 -5.42 13.88
C LEU A 160 10.76 -4.00 14.34
N LYS A 161 11.84 -3.39 13.85
CA LYS A 161 12.22 -2.05 14.27
C LYS A 161 11.17 -1.01 13.88
N GLN A 162 10.57 -1.14 12.69
CA GLN A 162 9.46 -0.29 12.26
C GLN A 162 8.21 -0.49 13.12
N ILE A 163 7.84 -1.74 13.42
CA ILE A 163 6.68 -2.04 14.28
C ILE A 163 6.85 -1.42 15.66
N MET A 164 8.01 -1.61 16.28
CA MET A 164 8.30 -1.11 17.63
C MET A 164 8.40 0.41 17.67
N HIS A 165 9.00 1.02 16.64
CA HIS A 165 9.18 2.47 16.57
C HIS A 165 7.86 3.21 16.30
N MET A 166 7.06 2.72 15.36
CA MET A 166 5.80 3.35 14.97
C MET A 166 4.62 2.95 15.84
N HIS A 167 4.79 1.96 16.72
CA HIS A 167 3.69 1.29 17.43
C HIS A 167 2.55 0.90 16.47
N SER A 168 2.92 0.41 15.28
CA SER A 168 2.01 0.13 14.17
C SER A 168 2.39 -1.16 13.47
N LEU A 169 1.38 -1.93 13.06
CA LEU A 169 1.49 -3.14 12.25
C LEU A 169 1.31 -2.87 10.76
N GLU A 170 1.27 -1.61 10.33
CA GLU A 170 0.97 -1.24 8.95
C GLU A 170 1.94 -1.83 7.92
N ILE A 171 3.20 -2.08 8.31
CA ILE A 171 4.19 -2.74 7.47
C ILE A 171 3.79 -4.17 7.07
N LEU A 172 2.94 -4.84 7.87
CA LEU A 172 2.41 -6.18 7.59
C LEU A 172 1.48 -6.20 6.37
N SER A 173 0.94 -5.06 5.93
CA SER A 173 0.21 -4.94 4.64
C SER A 173 1.05 -5.39 3.43
N SER A 174 2.36 -5.44 3.60
CA SER A 174 3.29 -5.92 2.57
C SER A 174 3.55 -7.44 2.61
N CYS A 175 2.92 -8.16 3.55
CA CYS A 175 3.05 -9.61 3.66
C CYS A 175 2.04 -10.32 2.76
N ALA A 176 2.50 -11.41 2.13
CA ALA A 176 1.65 -12.33 1.39
C ALA A 176 2.22 -13.74 1.53
N LEU A 177 1.39 -14.69 1.93
CA LEU A 177 1.79 -16.09 2.11
C LEU A 177 2.10 -16.71 0.75
N ASN A 178 3.21 -17.45 0.68
CA ASN A 178 3.65 -18.09 -0.54
C ASN A 178 3.04 -19.49 -0.69
N SER A 179 2.25 -19.73 -1.74
CA SER A 179 1.72 -21.04 -2.11
C SER A 179 2.69 -21.88 -2.96
N GLU A 180 3.64 -21.24 -3.65
CA GLU A 180 4.69 -21.89 -4.44
C GLU A 180 5.91 -22.14 -3.55
N GLY A 181 5.93 -23.30 -2.90
CA GLY A 181 7.00 -23.75 -2.01
C GLY A 181 8.39 -23.72 -2.67
N GLY A 182 9.12 -22.63 -2.44
CA GLY A 182 10.52 -22.47 -2.84
C GLY A 182 11.10 -21.22 -2.19
N LEU A 183 12.12 -21.41 -1.36
CA LEU A 183 12.80 -20.43 -0.47
C LEU A 183 12.06 -20.12 0.84
N GLY A 184 11.85 -21.18 1.65
CA GLY A 184 11.58 -21.03 3.07
C GLY A 184 12.75 -20.36 3.80
N GLN A 185 12.40 -19.44 4.71
CA GLN A 185 13.15 -19.06 5.94
C GLN A 185 12.53 -17.84 6.62
N LEU A 186 11.79 -16.97 5.92
CA LEU A 186 11.11 -15.83 6.55
C LEU A 186 9.86 -16.29 7.34
N PRO A 187 9.63 -15.76 8.55
CA PRO A 187 8.33 -15.87 9.21
C PRO A 187 7.22 -15.23 8.38
N SER A 188 5.96 -15.66 8.58
CA SER A 188 4.81 -15.21 7.79
C SER A 188 4.54 -13.71 7.89
N TRP A 189 4.93 -13.10 9.02
CA TRP A 189 4.80 -11.68 9.32
C TRP A 189 5.96 -10.82 8.80
N VAL A 190 6.99 -11.41 8.18
CA VAL A 190 8.08 -10.64 7.56
C VAL A 190 7.82 -10.50 6.06
N PRO A 191 7.66 -9.27 5.53
CA PRO A 191 7.50 -9.05 4.10
C PRO A 191 8.72 -9.55 3.32
N ASP A 192 8.47 -10.32 2.25
CA ASP A 192 9.53 -10.72 1.33
C ASP A 192 9.63 -9.73 0.16
N TRP A 193 10.42 -8.67 0.34
CA TRP A 193 10.61 -7.66 -0.71
C TRP A 193 11.37 -8.17 -1.94
N ARG A 194 11.96 -9.39 -1.92
CA ARG A 194 12.51 -9.99 -3.16
C ARG A 194 11.43 -10.13 -4.22
N ARG A 195 10.20 -10.37 -3.77
CA ARG A 195 9.05 -10.59 -4.63
C ARG A 195 8.42 -9.24 -4.99
N PRO A 196 7.94 -9.09 -6.23
CA PRO A 196 7.01 -8.03 -6.54
C PRO A 196 5.72 -8.30 -5.75
N VAL A 197 5.54 -7.62 -4.61
CA VAL A 197 4.32 -7.78 -3.80
C VAL A 197 3.14 -7.11 -4.50
N LEU A 198 1.97 -7.66 -4.16
CA LEU A 198 0.61 -7.43 -4.60
C LEU A 198 0.23 -5.95 -4.82
N PRO A 199 -0.83 -5.73 -5.61
CA PRO A 199 -1.14 -4.44 -6.24
C PRO A 199 -1.48 -3.33 -5.24
N LYS A 200 -1.64 -2.09 -5.72
CA LYS A 200 -1.93 -0.89 -4.91
C LYS A 200 -2.83 -1.22 -3.71
N ARG A 201 -2.49 -0.68 -2.52
CA ARG A 201 -3.39 -0.69 -1.34
C ARG A 201 -4.82 -0.49 -1.80
N LEU A 202 -5.73 -1.37 -1.37
CA LEU A 202 -7.15 -1.08 -1.53
C LEU A 202 -7.39 0.24 -0.78
N HIS A 203 -7.94 1.27 -1.42
CA HIS A 203 -8.06 2.58 -0.74
C HIS A 203 -9.22 2.52 0.26
N GLY A 204 -9.16 3.31 1.34
CA GLY A 204 -10.26 3.42 2.33
C GLY A 204 -10.08 2.57 3.59
N HIS A 205 -8.85 2.43 4.09
CA HIS A 205 -8.54 1.53 5.21
C HIS A 205 -8.53 2.24 6.57
N HIS A 206 -9.46 1.87 7.45
CA HIS A 206 -9.48 2.31 8.85
C HIS A 206 -9.99 1.20 9.79
N ALA A 207 -9.61 -0.07 9.56
CA ALA A 207 -10.17 -1.22 10.25
C ALA A 207 -9.88 -1.24 11.76
N CYS A 208 -8.65 -0.89 12.18
CA CYS A 208 -8.24 -0.88 13.59
C CYS A 208 -8.56 0.42 14.33
N GLY A 209 -9.28 1.36 13.70
CA GLY A 209 -9.41 2.71 14.24
C GLY A 209 -8.04 3.37 14.47
N ASN A 210 -7.90 4.08 15.58
CA ASN A 210 -6.63 4.68 16.04
C ASN A 210 -5.88 3.81 17.08
N SER A 211 -6.12 2.49 17.11
CA SER A 211 -5.43 1.60 18.06
C SER A 211 -3.94 1.50 17.76
N GLN A 212 -3.12 1.41 18.82
CA GLN A 212 -1.69 1.12 18.71
C GLN A 212 -1.43 -0.39 18.68
N ALA A 213 -0.33 -0.78 18.05
CA ALA A 213 0.13 -2.16 18.03
C ALA A 213 0.52 -2.63 19.44
N ASN A 214 -0.03 -3.77 19.86
CA ASN A 214 0.42 -4.52 21.03
C ASN A 214 1.14 -5.78 20.55
N VAL A 215 2.45 -5.84 20.75
CA VAL A 215 3.30 -6.88 20.16
C VAL A 215 4.29 -7.46 21.16
N LYS A 216 4.58 -8.75 21.02
CA LYS A 216 5.68 -9.45 21.70
C LYS A 216 6.40 -10.34 20.69
N TYR A 217 7.70 -10.21 20.60
CA TYR A 217 8.54 -11.08 19.77
C TYR A 217 9.28 -12.08 20.65
N ASP A 218 9.30 -13.35 20.25
CA ASP A 218 9.93 -14.44 21.00
C ASP A 218 11.46 -14.47 20.88
N GLY A 219 12.04 -13.63 20.02
CA GLY A 219 13.49 -13.59 19.74
C GLY A 219 13.92 -14.50 18.59
N GLU A 220 13.02 -15.34 18.09
CA GLU A 220 13.30 -16.37 17.10
C GLU A 220 12.47 -16.15 15.83
N ARG A 221 11.19 -16.51 15.84
CA ARG A 221 10.36 -16.56 14.63
C ARG A 221 8.93 -16.11 14.82
N THR A 222 8.41 -16.07 16.04
CA THR A 222 7.00 -15.83 16.29
C THR A 222 6.77 -14.41 16.82
N LEU A 223 5.85 -13.71 16.17
CA LEU A 223 5.39 -12.40 16.61
C LEU A 223 3.98 -12.56 17.18
N SER A 224 3.83 -12.39 18.48
CA SER A 224 2.52 -12.33 19.12
C SER A 224 1.95 -10.92 19.00
N VAL A 225 0.73 -10.81 18.46
CA VAL A 225 0.01 -9.56 18.21
C VAL A 225 -1.40 -9.64 18.80
N THR A 226 -1.94 -8.53 19.29
CA THR A 226 -3.36 -8.50 19.72
C THR A 226 -4.28 -8.24 18.53
N GLY A 227 -5.34 -9.04 18.42
CA GLY A 227 -6.34 -8.86 17.38
C GLY A 227 -7.72 -9.38 17.78
N VAL A 228 -8.70 -9.07 16.94
CA VAL A 228 -10.08 -9.56 17.06
C VAL A 228 -10.43 -10.32 15.79
N LYS A 229 -10.92 -11.55 15.97
CA LYS A 229 -11.52 -12.31 14.88
C LYS A 229 -12.81 -11.63 14.44
N VAL A 230 -12.88 -11.27 13.18
CA VAL A 230 -14.04 -10.61 12.55
C VAL A 230 -14.95 -11.64 11.89
N ALA A 231 -14.35 -12.53 11.09
CA ALA A 231 -15.08 -13.49 10.27
C ALA A 231 -14.24 -14.75 10.01
N SER A 232 -14.86 -15.78 9.42
CA SER A 232 -14.16 -16.94 8.86
C SER A 232 -14.56 -17.11 7.40
N VAL A 233 -13.60 -17.44 6.54
CA VAL A 233 -13.85 -17.68 5.11
C VAL A 233 -14.67 -18.96 4.95
N SER A 234 -15.94 -18.85 4.58
CA SER A 234 -16.82 -20.01 4.39
C SER A 234 -16.84 -20.53 2.95
N GLN A 235 -16.71 -19.63 1.98
CA GLN A 235 -16.75 -19.90 0.54
C GLN A 235 -15.82 -18.94 -0.18
N MET A 236 -15.41 -19.29 -1.41
CA MET A 236 -14.55 -18.46 -2.25
C MET A 236 -14.99 -18.46 -3.70
N GLU A 237 -14.93 -17.30 -4.34
CA GLU A 237 -15.18 -17.15 -5.78
C GLU A 237 -14.04 -16.37 -6.45
N ALA A 238 -13.57 -16.88 -7.59
CA ALA A 238 -12.57 -16.21 -8.41
C ALA A 238 -13.21 -15.03 -9.16
N ILE A 239 -12.55 -13.88 -9.12
CA ILE A 239 -13.09 -12.67 -9.74
C ILE A 239 -12.70 -12.64 -11.21
N SER A 240 -13.64 -12.99 -12.09
CA SER A 240 -13.46 -12.91 -13.55
C SER A 240 -13.81 -11.53 -14.12
N GLN A 241 -14.68 -10.76 -13.45
CA GLN A 241 -15.08 -9.39 -13.82
C GLN A 241 -15.51 -8.59 -12.56
N PHE A 242 -14.88 -7.45 -12.30
CA PHE A 242 -15.33 -6.51 -11.26
C PHE A 242 -16.07 -5.34 -11.88
N ARG A 243 -17.33 -5.13 -11.51
CA ARG A 243 -18.09 -3.91 -11.80
C ARG A 243 -18.28 -3.15 -10.49
N ALA A 244 -17.88 -1.88 -10.47
CA ALA A 244 -18.27 -0.99 -9.39
C ALA A 244 -19.80 -0.85 -9.35
N SER A 245 -20.36 -0.52 -8.19
CA SER A 245 -21.80 -0.35 -7.99
C SER A 245 -22.42 0.75 -8.87
N ASP A 246 -21.62 1.69 -9.36
CA ASP A 246 -22.00 2.76 -10.28
C ASP A 246 -21.89 2.38 -11.77
N GLY A 247 -21.52 1.13 -12.09
CA GLY A 247 -21.37 0.65 -13.46
C GLY A 247 -20.13 1.16 -14.19
N SER A 248 -19.23 1.90 -13.53
CA SER A 248 -17.97 2.35 -14.13
C SER A 248 -16.98 1.19 -14.27
N PHE A 249 -16.24 1.18 -15.39
CA PHE A 249 -15.08 0.30 -15.55
C PHE A 249 -13.96 0.84 -14.68
N THR A 250 -13.54 0.07 -13.69
CA THR A 250 -12.40 0.44 -12.84
C THR A 250 -11.12 0.47 -13.66
N ASN A 251 -10.24 1.41 -13.32
CA ASN A 251 -8.89 1.58 -13.84
C ASN A 251 -8.18 0.21 -13.97
N LYS A 252 -7.51 -0.09 -15.08
CA LYS A 252 -6.75 -1.36 -15.30
C LYS A 252 -5.85 -1.75 -14.12
N THR A 253 -5.40 -0.77 -13.34
CA THR A 253 -4.62 -0.99 -12.11
C THR A 253 -5.43 -1.69 -11.01
N ILE A 254 -6.69 -1.29 -10.81
CA ILE A 254 -7.64 -1.89 -9.86
C ILE A 254 -8.01 -3.32 -10.31
N VAL A 255 -8.20 -3.54 -11.62
CA VAL A 255 -8.46 -4.88 -12.17
C VAL A 255 -7.33 -5.86 -11.84
N ASN A 256 -6.06 -5.47 -12.01
CA ASN A 256 -4.92 -6.31 -11.62
C ASN A 256 -4.85 -6.56 -10.09
N CYS A 257 -5.32 -5.62 -9.25
CA CYS A 257 -5.50 -5.82 -7.80
C CYS A 257 -6.50 -6.93 -7.50
N ILE A 258 -7.56 -6.99 -8.30
CA ILE A 258 -8.72 -7.83 -8.06
C ILE A 258 -8.57 -9.23 -8.67
N GLU A 259 -7.77 -9.40 -9.73
CA GLU A 259 -7.47 -10.71 -10.33
C GLU A 259 -6.76 -11.68 -9.37
N ARG A 260 -6.11 -11.15 -8.33
CA ARG A 260 -5.51 -11.92 -7.23
C ARG A 260 -6.37 -11.93 -5.97
N CYS A 261 -7.63 -11.53 -6.08
CA CYS A 261 -8.54 -11.50 -4.96
C CYS A 261 -9.64 -12.56 -5.10
N VAL A 262 -10.01 -13.16 -3.97
CA VAL A 262 -11.21 -13.99 -3.84
C VAL A 262 -12.29 -13.21 -3.08
N ARG A 263 -13.54 -13.39 -3.48
CA ARG A 263 -14.69 -13.04 -2.64
C ARG A 263 -14.86 -14.11 -1.59
N PHE A 264 -15.16 -13.74 -0.35
CA PHE A 264 -15.52 -14.68 0.71
C PHE A 264 -16.77 -14.23 1.46
N TRP A 265 -17.38 -15.16 2.19
CA TRP A 265 -18.56 -14.92 3.02
C TRP A 265 -18.33 -15.42 4.45
N ASP A 266 -19.09 -14.87 5.39
CA ASP A 266 -19.20 -15.37 6.76
C ASP A 266 -20.65 -15.82 7.04
N ASN A 267 -20.79 -16.99 7.66
CA ASN A 267 -22.08 -17.58 8.04
C ASN A 267 -22.42 -17.35 9.54
N SER A 268 -21.60 -16.58 10.28
CA SER A 268 -21.66 -16.48 11.75
C SER A 268 -22.85 -15.68 12.33
N LYS A 269 -23.69 -15.10 11.47
CA LYS A 269 -24.98 -14.53 11.86
C LYS A 269 -26.02 -15.10 10.91
N GLU A 270 -27.25 -15.33 11.37
CA GLU A 270 -28.44 -15.70 10.58
C GLU A 270 -28.76 -14.64 9.51
N ARG A 271 -27.87 -14.50 8.55
CA ARG A 271 -27.88 -13.59 7.43
C ARG A 271 -27.89 -14.49 6.23
N THR A 272 -28.95 -14.39 5.43
CA THR A 272 -29.09 -15.15 4.18
C THR A 272 -27.84 -14.97 3.31
N ALA A 273 -27.58 -15.87 2.35
CA ALA A 273 -26.43 -15.78 1.42
C ALA A 273 -26.31 -14.42 0.69
N SER A 274 -27.37 -13.61 0.68
CA SER A 274 -27.43 -12.22 0.20
C SER A 274 -26.98 -11.13 1.19
N GLN A 275 -26.62 -11.47 2.43
CA GLN A 275 -26.28 -10.55 3.53
C GLN A 275 -24.94 -10.84 4.23
N GLY A 276 -24.14 -11.77 3.69
CA GLY A 276 -22.74 -11.94 4.10
C GLY A 276 -21.90 -10.74 3.70
N TYR A 277 -20.73 -10.57 4.33
CA TYR A 277 -19.81 -9.51 3.93
C TYR A 277 -19.14 -9.84 2.60
N ASN A 278 -19.06 -8.86 1.70
CA ASN A 278 -18.33 -9.01 0.44
C ASN A 278 -16.93 -8.44 0.62
N GLY A 279 -15.91 -9.27 0.43
CA GLY A 279 -14.51 -8.88 0.61
C GLY A 279 -13.62 -9.20 -0.59
N LEU A 280 -12.41 -8.68 -0.55
CA LEU A 280 -11.30 -9.00 -1.42
C LEU A 280 -10.16 -9.52 -0.54
N ALA A 281 -9.64 -10.71 -0.81
CA ALA A 281 -8.56 -11.32 -0.05
C ALA A 281 -7.55 -12.01 -0.98
N PRO A 282 -6.27 -12.19 -0.60
CA PRO A 282 -5.23 -12.73 -1.49
C PRO A 282 -5.62 -14.09 -2.09
N ILE A 283 -5.12 -14.41 -3.29
CA ILE A 283 -5.44 -15.66 -3.99
C ILE A 283 -5.03 -16.92 -3.21
N GLU A 284 -4.08 -16.78 -2.30
CA GLU A 284 -3.62 -17.83 -1.40
C GLU A 284 -4.58 -18.11 -0.24
N THR A 285 -5.64 -17.31 -0.08
CA THR A 285 -6.73 -17.50 0.89
C THR A 285 -7.42 -18.83 0.64
N LYS A 286 -7.84 -19.49 1.73
CA LYS A 286 -8.55 -20.76 1.73
C LYS A 286 -9.77 -20.71 2.62
N VAL A 287 -10.74 -21.58 2.32
CA VAL A 287 -11.86 -21.85 3.23
C VAL A 287 -11.32 -22.25 4.60
N LYS A 288 -11.93 -21.73 5.66
CA LYS A 288 -11.52 -21.79 7.08
C LYS A 288 -10.40 -20.83 7.50
N ASP A 289 -9.80 -20.06 6.59
CA ASP A 289 -8.96 -18.94 7.01
C ASP A 289 -9.80 -17.92 7.81
N LEU A 290 -9.16 -17.22 8.73
CA LEU A 290 -9.79 -16.24 9.60
C LEU A 290 -9.53 -14.83 9.08
N ILE A 291 -10.54 -13.98 9.14
CA ILE A 291 -10.40 -12.55 8.89
C ILE A 291 -10.31 -11.86 10.23
N CYS A 292 -9.21 -11.15 10.45
CA CYS A 292 -8.90 -10.52 11.72
C CYS A 292 -8.60 -9.03 11.51
N VAL A 293 -9.00 -8.22 12.47
CA VAL A 293 -8.40 -6.91 12.69
C VAL A 293 -7.26 -7.07 13.69
N LEU A 294 -6.10 -6.53 13.38
CA LEU A 294 -4.96 -6.47 14.31
C LEU A 294 -4.85 -5.05 14.85
N LEU A 295 -4.56 -4.88 16.14
CA LEU A 295 -4.36 -3.55 16.70
C LEU A 295 -3.14 -2.89 16.04
N GLY A 296 -3.25 -1.61 15.66
CA GLY A 296 -2.20 -0.89 14.93
C GLY A 296 -2.10 -1.20 13.43
N CYS A 297 -3.00 -1.99 12.85
CA CYS A 297 -3.04 -2.32 11.43
C CYS A 297 -4.29 -1.74 10.75
N GLN A 298 -4.14 -0.78 9.82
CA GLN A 298 -5.30 -0.08 9.25
C GLN A 298 -6.15 -0.97 8.34
N THR A 299 -5.62 -2.12 7.93
CA THR A 299 -6.28 -3.08 7.05
C THR A 299 -6.71 -4.34 7.81
N LEU A 300 -7.66 -5.09 7.25
CA LEU A 300 -7.96 -6.43 7.72
C LEU A 300 -6.87 -7.41 7.24
N MET A 301 -6.64 -8.45 8.02
CA MET A 301 -5.64 -9.47 7.74
C MET A 301 -6.27 -10.85 7.70
N VAL A 302 -5.85 -11.65 6.72
CA VAL A 302 -6.20 -13.06 6.63
C VAL A 302 -5.18 -13.87 7.42
N LEU A 303 -5.63 -14.62 8.43
CA LEU A 303 -4.81 -15.51 9.25
C LEU A 303 -5.23 -16.96 9.05
N ARG A 304 -4.27 -17.84 8.82
CA ARG A 304 -4.50 -19.28 8.69
C ARG A 304 -4.09 -20.00 9.98
N PRO A 305 -4.99 -20.71 10.67
CA PRO A 305 -4.63 -21.55 11.81
C PRO A 305 -3.62 -22.63 11.39
N THR A 306 -2.61 -22.87 12.23
CA THR A 306 -1.64 -23.97 12.09
C THR A 306 -1.87 -25.04 13.16
N GLU A 307 -1.24 -26.20 13.01
CA GLU A 307 -1.42 -27.35 13.93
C GLU A 307 -0.83 -27.10 15.33
N ASP A 308 0.18 -26.24 15.44
CA ASP A 308 0.88 -25.89 16.69
C ASP A 308 0.16 -24.79 17.51
N GLY A 309 -1.05 -24.39 17.10
CA GLY A 309 -1.83 -23.35 17.77
C GLY A 309 -1.39 -21.92 17.45
N THR A 310 -0.46 -21.75 16.50
CA THR A 310 -0.11 -20.44 15.94
C THR A 310 -0.94 -20.15 14.68
N PHE A 311 -0.60 -19.06 13.98
CA PHE A 311 -1.26 -18.65 12.76
C PHE A 311 -0.22 -18.27 11.71
N ALA A 312 -0.49 -18.54 10.44
CA ALA A 312 0.27 -17.97 9.34
C ALA A 312 -0.47 -16.75 8.78
N LEU A 313 0.22 -15.61 8.66
CA LEU A 313 -0.30 -14.43 7.98
C LEU A 313 -0.39 -14.70 6.47
N VAL A 314 -1.61 -14.77 5.95
CA VAL A 314 -1.91 -14.99 4.54
C VAL A 314 -1.75 -13.70 3.73
N GLY A 315 -2.20 -12.58 4.28
CA GLY A 315 -1.99 -11.24 3.72
C GLY A 315 -3.14 -10.28 3.97
N GLU A 316 -3.03 -9.08 3.41
CA GLU A 316 -4.04 -8.01 3.51
C GLU A 316 -5.35 -8.40 2.80
N CYS A 317 -6.47 -8.10 3.44
CA CYS A 317 -7.80 -8.16 2.81
C CYS A 317 -8.62 -6.89 3.08
N TYR A 318 -9.64 -6.70 2.26
CA TYR A 318 -10.66 -5.67 2.42
C TYR A 318 -12.02 -6.32 2.57
N CYS A 319 -12.89 -5.71 3.38
CA CYS A 319 -14.24 -6.18 3.57
C CYS A 319 -15.20 -5.01 3.64
N ASP A 320 -16.13 -4.93 2.69
CA ASP A 320 -17.12 -3.86 2.67
C ASP A 320 -18.03 -3.94 3.90
N GLY A 321 -18.27 -2.79 4.54
CA GLY A 321 -19.09 -2.71 5.77
C GLY A 321 -18.43 -3.22 7.06
N ILE A 322 -17.13 -3.57 7.05
CA ILE A 322 -16.36 -3.87 8.27
C ILE A 322 -15.08 -3.01 8.39
N MET A 323 -15.15 -1.78 7.92
CA MET A 323 -14.07 -0.80 8.04
C MET A 323 -14.41 0.24 9.12
N ASP A 324 -13.71 1.38 9.15
CA ASP A 324 -14.09 2.54 9.96
C ASP A 324 -14.16 2.26 11.47
N GLY A 325 -13.20 1.49 11.99
CA GLY A 325 -13.10 1.11 13.41
C GLY A 325 -14.19 0.15 13.88
N ALA A 326 -15.18 -0.19 13.04
CA ALA A 326 -16.29 -1.06 13.40
C ALA A 326 -15.89 -2.49 13.86
N PRO A 327 -14.80 -3.11 13.34
CA PRO A 327 -14.30 -4.36 13.87
C PRO A 327 -14.07 -4.33 15.38
N LEU A 328 -13.54 -3.23 15.91
CA LEU A 328 -13.20 -3.06 17.33
C LEU A 328 -14.33 -2.39 18.11
N LEU A 329 -14.87 -1.29 17.59
CA LEU A 329 -15.77 -0.38 18.33
C LEU A 329 -17.26 -0.61 18.04
N GLY A 330 -17.60 -1.46 17.05
CA GLY A 330 -18.99 -1.61 16.59
C GLY A 330 -19.44 -0.46 15.67
N ALA A 331 -20.71 -0.44 15.27
CA ALA A 331 -21.21 0.61 14.37
C ALA A 331 -21.16 2.01 15.02
N PRO A 332 -20.95 3.10 14.24
CA PRO A 332 -21.09 4.45 14.75
C PRO A 332 -22.46 4.69 15.40
N PRO A 333 -22.56 5.60 16.39
CA PRO A 333 -23.84 5.95 17.01
C PRO A 333 -24.84 6.49 15.98
N ASN A 334 -26.14 6.30 16.24
CA ASN A 334 -27.19 6.81 15.38
C ASN A 334 -27.03 8.33 15.15
N GLY A 335 -27.02 8.74 13.88
CA GLY A 335 -26.82 10.14 13.49
C GLY A 335 -25.39 10.48 13.07
N PHE A 336 -24.41 9.60 13.31
CA PHE A 336 -23.04 9.79 12.82
C PHE A 336 -22.76 8.95 11.58
N GLU A 337 -21.97 9.52 10.66
CA GLU A 337 -21.50 8.86 9.44
C GLU A 337 -19.99 9.03 9.30
N PHE A 338 -19.28 7.97 8.94
CA PHE A 338 -17.84 8.04 8.67
C PHE A 338 -17.58 8.77 7.35
N ALA A 339 -16.54 9.60 7.33
CA ALA A 339 -16.07 10.30 6.15
C ALA A 339 -14.54 10.45 6.17
N TRP A 340 -13.95 10.49 4.98
CA TRP A 340 -12.56 10.89 4.82
C TRP A 340 -12.49 12.41 4.67
N ASN A 341 -11.85 13.07 5.63
CA ASN A 341 -11.55 14.48 5.52
C ASN A 341 -10.29 14.67 4.66
N ASN A 342 -10.48 15.29 3.49
CA ASN A 342 -9.41 15.61 2.54
C ASN A 342 -9.04 17.10 2.56
N GLU A 343 -9.54 17.87 3.53
CA GLU A 343 -9.25 19.30 3.65
C GLU A 343 -7.81 19.51 4.17
N GLY A 344 -6.85 19.60 3.25
CA GLY A 344 -5.46 19.88 3.55
C GLY A 344 -4.49 19.37 2.46
N SER A 345 -3.20 19.67 2.61
CA SER A 345 -2.12 19.11 1.77
C SER A 345 -1.57 17.78 2.31
N GLY A 346 -2.15 17.25 3.39
CA GLY A 346 -1.73 16.01 4.05
C GLY A 346 -2.49 14.77 3.58
N GLU A 347 -2.19 13.63 4.21
CA GLU A 347 -2.94 12.38 3.99
C GLU A 347 -4.39 12.51 4.51
N PRO A 348 -5.38 11.88 3.84
CA PRO A 348 -6.76 11.85 4.30
C PRO A 348 -6.87 11.39 5.76
N VAL A 349 -7.65 12.12 6.56
CA VAL A 349 -7.88 11.81 7.97
C VAL A 349 -9.28 11.24 8.15
N ALA A 350 -9.39 10.16 8.92
CA ALA A 350 -10.67 9.60 9.34
C ALA A 350 -11.46 10.63 10.15
N ALA A 351 -12.72 10.84 9.78
CA ALA A 351 -13.62 11.78 10.44
C ALA A 351 -15.05 11.23 10.51
N TYR A 352 -15.88 11.86 11.33
CA TYR A 352 -17.27 11.50 11.56
C TYR A 352 -18.16 12.74 11.42
N ILE A 353 -19.14 12.68 10.53
CA ILE A 353 -20.10 13.75 10.29
C ILE A 353 -21.32 13.49 11.17
N ASP A 354 -21.65 14.45 12.04
CA ASP A 354 -22.94 14.47 12.72
C ASP A 354 -24.01 14.96 11.73
N ARG A 355 -24.93 14.08 11.35
CA ARG A 355 -26.00 14.37 10.39
C ARG A 355 -27.03 15.38 10.91
N GLN A 356 -27.12 15.61 12.22
CA GLN A 356 -28.05 16.60 12.78
C GLN A 356 -27.49 18.01 12.71
N SER A 357 -26.22 18.18 13.11
CA SER A 357 -25.56 19.50 13.13
C SER A 357 -24.81 19.84 11.84
N GLY A 358 -24.47 18.83 11.03
CA GLY A 358 -23.59 18.95 9.87
C GLY A 358 -22.11 19.10 10.25
N MET A 359 -21.75 18.99 11.53
CA MET A 359 -20.38 19.18 11.99
C MET A 359 -19.51 17.95 11.70
N VAL A 360 -18.24 18.20 11.38
CA VAL A 360 -17.21 17.19 11.16
C VAL A 360 -16.38 17.04 12.43
N HIS A 361 -16.27 15.80 12.93
CA HIS A 361 -15.51 15.43 14.11
C HIS A 361 -14.33 14.56 13.71
N ILE A 362 -13.10 14.92 14.10
CA ILE A 362 -11.92 14.07 13.88
C ILE A 362 -11.82 12.96 14.93
N GLU A 363 -12.34 13.20 16.13
CA GLU A 363 -12.43 12.18 17.17
C GLU A 363 -13.57 11.21 16.89
N ASP A 364 -13.32 9.94 17.21
CA ASP A 364 -14.32 8.90 17.08
C ASP A 364 -15.43 9.08 18.14
N PRO A 365 -16.69 9.30 17.74
CA PRO A 365 -17.79 9.55 18.68
C PRO A 365 -18.04 8.36 19.63
N ARG A 366 -17.57 7.16 19.28
CA ARG A 366 -17.66 5.96 20.13
C ARG A 366 -16.69 6.00 21.32
N LEU A 367 -15.68 6.87 21.27
CA LEU A 367 -14.63 6.97 22.28
C LEU A 367 -14.78 8.20 23.18
N VAL A 368 -15.68 9.14 22.85
CA VAL A 368 -15.92 10.35 23.64
C VAL A 368 -16.41 9.97 25.04
N GLY A 369 -15.70 10.43 26.08
CA GLY A 369 -16.04 10.15 27.48
C GLY A 369 -15.52 8.81 28.02
N THR A 370 -14.85 7.99 27.20
CA THR A 370 -13.99 6.93 27.71
C THR A 370 -12.70 7.58 28.24
N ALA A 371 -12.21 7.14 29.40
CA ALA A 371 -10.97 7.65 29.99
C ALA A 371 -9.75 7.18 29.18
N LEU A 372 -9.64 7.64 27.94
CA LEU A 372 -8.46 7.45 27.12
C LEU A 372 -7.45 8.51 27.52
N LEU A 373 -6.50 8.09 28.37
CA LEU A 373 -5.19 8.73 28.46
C LEU A 373 -4.61 8.89 27.05
N PRO A 374 -3.78 9.92 26.80
CA PRO A 374 -3.24 10.22 25.48
C PRO A 374 -2.65 8.97 24.84
N SER A 375 -3.22 8.59 23.70
CA SER A 375 -2.73 7.66 22.67
C SER A 375 -2.26 6.26 23.08
N SER A 376 -2.19 5.88 24.36
CA SER A 376 -1.33 4.77 24.78
C SER A 376 -2.01 3.43 25.05
N HIS A 377 -3.32 3.34 25.27
CA HIS A 377 -4.00 2.04 25.38
C HIS A 377 -5.49 2.17 25.03
N ILE A 378 -5.90 1.62 23.90
CA ILE A 378 -7.32 1.42 23.57
C ILE A 378 -7.63 -0.07 23.83
N GLU A 379 -8.23 -0.38 24.98
CA GLU A 379 -8.96 -1.64 25.14
C GLU A 379 -10.34 -1.47 24.47
N PRO A 380 -10.77 -2.37 23.57
CA PRO A 380 -12.04 -2.21 22.87
C PRO A 380 -13.22 -2.32 23.86
N PRO A 381 -14.20 -1.39 23.80
CA PRO A 381 -15.36 -1.43 24.67
C PRO A 381 -16.32 -2.58 24.29
N GLY A 382 -16.52 -3.53 25.22
CA GLY A 382 -17.61 -4.49 25.22
C GLY A 382 -17.33 -5.87 24.56
N ASN A 383 -17.48 -6.94 25.34
CA ASN A 383 -17.75 -8.36 25.02
C ASN A 383 -17.09 -9.05 23.80
N LYS A 384 -16.14 -8.44 23.10
CA LYS A 384 -15.31 -9.08 22.07
C LYS A 384 -13.99 -9.45 22.72
N GLU A 385 -13.74 -10.75 22.88
CA GLU A 385 -12.45 -11.26 23.40
C GLU A 385 -11.34 -10.79 22.45
N THR A 386 -10.52 -9.84 22.92
CA THR A 386 -9.22 -9.56 22.32
C THR A 386 -8.27 -10.63 22.81
N ASN A 387 -7.71 -11.40 21.89
CA ASN A 387 -6.77 -12.44 22.22
C ASN A 387 -5.39 -12.08 21.66
N LEU A 388 -4.35 -12.45 22.40
CA LEU A 388 -3.00 -12.43 21.87
C LEU A 388 -2.87 -13.60 20.88
N VAL A 389 -2.58 -13.29 19.63
CA VAL A 389 -2.48 -14.25 18.53
C VAL A 389 -1.02 -14.29 18.07
N SER A 390 -0.45 -15.49 17.99
CA SER A 390 0.93 -15.70 17.55
C SER A 390 0.99 -15.96 16.04
N ILE A 391 1.69 -15.10 15.29
CA ILE A 391 1.86 -15.16 13.82
C ILE A 391 3.31 -15.41 13.37
#